data_AF-A0A7J6Q7S9-F1
#
_entry.id   AF-A0A7J6Q7S9-F1
#
_cell.length_a   1.000
_cell.length_b   1.000
_cell.length_c   1.000
_cell.angle_alpha   90.00
_cell.angle_beta   90.00
_cell.angle_gamma   90.00
#
_symmetry.space_group_name_H-M   'P 1'
#
loop_
_entity.id
_entity.type
_entity.pdbx_description
1 polymer ?
#
loop_
_entity_poly.entity_id
_entity_poly.type
_entity_poly.pdbx_seq_one_letter_code
_entity_poly.pdbx_strand_id
1 'polypeptide(L)'
;PNSSRMFSSSRDIIASGNCFSLNGNFFDPEVHGIDGIVEVYRRSLQVTYLHGPTKLNEVIRVCRQWSAEFSIHASGDVDEKGLPVPLDSNSEQKYFILLLITDGFIDDLQETIDEIVESSKAPMSIIIVGVGDGDFSQMDVLDSDDAVLVSSRDGTSMDRDIVQFVPFDEFKGKSNRELAIATLEEVPREVVNYFQKRGIQPMKPKADHQVMGGHHHSAAGFRVTKASPKKHRGGYEDQVIHNAVEEHKQMQAFKV
;
A
#
# COMPACT_ATOMS: atom_id res chain seq x y z
N PRO A 1 57.71 -15.91 -27.27
CA PRO A 1 56.67 -16.17 -28.30
C PRO A 1 55.47 -16.91 -27.67
N ASN A 2 54.45 -16.11 -27.31
CA ASN A 2 53.05 -16.41 -27.04
C ASN A 2 52.67 -17.72 -26.33
N SER A 3 52.50 -17.62 -25.00
CA SER A 3 51.50 -18.42 -24.28
C SER A 3 50.27 -17.54 -24.06
N SER A 4 49.16 -17.98 -24.64
CA SER A 4 47.84 -17.35 -24.67
C SER A 4 47.25 -17.19 -23.28
N ARG A 5 47.11 -15.93 -22.82
CA ARG A 5 46.20 -15.57 -21.72
C ARG A 5 44.76 -15.73 -22.21
N MET A 6 44.10 -16.80 -21.77
CA MET A 6 42.63 -16.85 -21.75
C MET A 6 42.16 -15.79 -20.75
N PHE A 7 41.67 -14.67 -21.27
CA PHE A 7 40.79 -13.80 -20.51
C PHE A 7 39.46 -14.53 -20.38
N SER A 8 39.28 -15.24 -19.27
CA SER A 8 37.95 -15.59 -18.78
C SER A 8 37.25 -14.29 -18.43
N SER A 9 36.41 -13.81 -19.35
CA SER A 9 35.45 -12.75 -19.08
C SER A 9 34.48 -13.25 -18.03
N SER A 10 34.76 -12.98 -16.75
CA SER A 10 33.76 -12.97 -15.70
C SER A 10 32.73 -11.90 -16.06
N ARG A 11 31.76 -12.26 -16.90
CA ARG A 11 30.48 -11.57 -16.91
C ARG A 11 29.82 -12.02 -15.63
N ASP A 12 29.77 -11.12 -14.66
CA ASP A 12 29.04 -11.32 -13.42
C ASP A 12 27.63 -11.79 -13.79
N ILE A 13 27.35 -13.05 -13.48
CA ILE A 13 26.01 -13.60 -13.52
C ILE A 13 25.30 -12.85 -12.39
N ILE A 14 24.52 -11.82 -12.75
CA ILE A 14 23.55 -11.24 -11.84
C ILE A 14 22.63 -12.40 -11.45
N ALA A 15 22.66 -12.79 -10.19
CA ALA A 15 21.84 -13.86 -9.65
C ALA A 15 20.38 -13.65 -10.08
N SER A 16 19.72 -14.69 -10.59
CA SER A 16 18.28 -14.64 -10.90
C SER A 16 17.49 -14.61 -9.58
N GLY A 17 17.34 -13.42 -9.00
CA GLY A 17 16.40 -13.20 -7.91
C GLY A 17 15.02 -12.88 -8.48
N ASN A 18 13.96 -13.53 -7.99
CA ASN A 18 12.59 -13.17 -8.39
C ASN A 18 12.09 -11.89 -7.67
N CYS A 19 12.90 -11.33 -6.76
CA CYS A 19 12.67 -10.05 -6.10
C CYS A 19 13.99 -9.29 -5.93
N PHE A 20 14.12 -8.10 -6.52
CA PHE A 20 15.32 -7.25 -6.41
C PHE A 20 14.96 -5.76 -6.36
N SER A 21 15.79 -4.96 -5.70
CA SER A 21 15.60 -3.51 -5.62
C SER A 21 15.95 -2.83 -6.94
N LEU A 22 15.00 -2.09 -7.54
CA LEU A 22 15.21 -1.40 -8.82
C LEU A 22 16.30 -0.31 -8.75
N ASN A 23 16.54 0.25 -7.56
CA ASN A 23 17.60 1.23 -7.33
C ASN A 23 19.00 0.59 -7.24
N GLY A 24 19.10 -0.76 -7.28
CA GLY A 24 20.35 -1.51 -7.18
C GLY A 24 20.89 -1.66 -5.75
N ASN A 25 20.20 -1.12 -4.74
CA ASN A 25 20.58 -1.23 -3.34
C ASN A 25 19.65 -2.18 -2.60
N PHE A 26 20.15 -3.38 -2.29
CA PHE A 26 19.40 -4.39 -1.56
C PHE A 26 19.08 -3.99 -0.11
N PHE A 27 19.97 -3.24 0.54
CA PHE A 27 19.84 -2.86 1.95
C PHE A 27 19.00 -1.60 2.17
N ASP A 28 18.77 -0.82 1.11
CA ASP A 28 17.97 0.39 1.12
C ASP A 28 17.20 0.49 -0.20
N PRO A 29 16.06 -0.21 -0.32
CA PRO A 29 15.28 -0.27 -1.56
C PRO A 29 14.39 0.96 -1.79
N GLU A 30 14.31 1.88 -0.82
CA GLU A 30 13.41 3.03 -0.87
C GLU A 30 13.83 4.04 -1.96
N VAL A 31 12.83 4.72 -2.50
CA VAL A 31 13.00 5.78 -3.50
C VAL A 31 12.08 6.94 -3.19
N HIS A 32 12.54 8.15 -3.49
CA HIS A 32 11.80 9.36 -3.16
C HIS A 32 10.72 9.66 -4.21
N GLY A 33 9.46 9.42 -3.85
CA GLY A 33 8.28 9.79 -4.65
C GLY A 33 8.13 9.01 -5.96
N ILE A 34 7.04 9.30 -6.68
CA ILE A 34 6.68 8.60 -7.92
C ILE A 34 7.72 8.83 -9.03
N ASP A 35 8.25 10.05 -9.14
CA ASP A 35 9.28 10.34 -10.15
C ASP A 35 10.53 9.47 -9.94
N GLY A 36 10.92 9.23 -8.68
CA GLY A 36 12.02 8.34 -8.33
C GLY A 36 11.74 6.89 -8.73
N ILE A 37 10.52 6.38 -8.49
CA ILE A 37 10.09 5.04 -8.94
C ILE A 37 10.22 4.92 -10.46
N VAL A 38 9.69 5.90 -11.20
CA VAL A 38 9.71 5.90 -12.67
C VAL A 38 11.15 5.98 -13.20
N GLU A 39 12.02 6.75 -12.55
CA GLU A 39 13.43 6.85 -12.91
C GLU A 39 14.17 5.52 -12.75
N VAL A 40 14.05 4.87 -11.58
CA VAL A 40 14.73 3.59 -11.33
C VAL A 40 14.19 2.46 -12.19
N TYR A 41 12.88 2.46 -12.49
CA TYR A 41 12.26 1.53 -13.44
C TYR A 41 12.84 1.68 -14.85
N ARG A 42 12.95 2.91 -15.38
CA ARG A 42 13.55 3.13 -16.71
C ARG A 42 15.01 2.71 -16.76
N ARG A 43 15.75 2.93 -15.68
CA ARG A 43 17.17 2.53 -15.56
C ARG A 43 17.31 1.01 -15.51
N SER A 44 16.49 0.32 -14.71
CA SER A 44 16.61 -1.14 -14.56
C SER A 44 16.42 -1.85 -15.89
N LEU A 45 15.46 -1.43 -16.72
CA LEU A 45 15.22 -1.99 -18.05
C LEU A 45 16.43 -1.95 -18.99
N GLN A 46 17.41 -1.06 -18.76
CA GLN A 46 18.62 -0.98 -19.57
C GLN A 46 19.69 -2.00 -19.16
N VAL A 47 19.60 -2.52 -17.94
CA VAL A 47 20.65 -3.35 -17.32
C VAL A 47 20.15 -4.74 -16.91
N THR A 48 18.84 -5.00 -17.01
CA THR A 48 18.23 -6.31 -16.72
C THR A 48 17.83 -7.04 -17.99
N TYR A 49 17.89 -8.37 -17.95
CA TYR A 49 17.27 -9.22 -18.96
C TYR A 49 15.96 -9.77 -18.40
N LEU A 50 14.87 -9.63 -19.14
CA LEU A 50 13.59 -10.23 -18.77
C LEU A 50 13.70 -11.76 -18.86
N HIS A 51 13.25 -12.44 -17.82
CA HIS A 51 13.28 -13.89 -17.70
C HIS A 51 12.08 -14.35 -16.85
N GLY A 52 11.73 -15.63 -16.94
CA GLY A 52 10.71 -16.26 -16.10
C GLY A 52 11.32 -17.25 -15.10
N PRO A 53 10.53 -17.98 -14.31
CA PRO A 53 9.07 -17.93 -14.20
C PRO A 53 8.55 -16.64 -13.54
N THR A 54 7.25 -16.38 -13.66
CA THR A 54 6.52 -15.32 -12.95
C THR A 54 6.13 -15.83 -11.57
N LYS A 55 6.83 -15.38 -10.53
CA LYS A 55 6.59 -15.79 -9.14
C LYS A 55 6.26 -14.61 -8.26
N LEU A 56 5.08 -14.62 -7.63
CA LEU A 56 4.63 -13.51 -6.78
C LEU A 56 4.90 -13.75 -5.29
N ASN A 57 5.08 -15.00 -4.87
CA ASN A 57 5.23 -15.34 -3.46
C ASN A 57 6.40 -14.62 -2.77
N GLU A 58 7.51 -14.41 -3.48
CA GLU A 58 8.73 -13.81 -2.92
C GLU A 58 8.52 -12.32 -2.61
N VAL A 59 7.95 -11.56 -3.55
CA VAL A 59 7.71 -10.12 -3.35
C VAL A 59 6.63 -9.87 -2.28
N ILE A 60 5.59 -10.70 -2.24
CA ILE A 60 4.55 -10.63 -1.19
C ILE A 60 5.19 -10.91 0.18
N ARG A 61 6.03 -11.96 0.29
CA ARG A 61 6.73 -12.30 1.52
C ARG A 61 7.62 -11.17 2.01
N VAL A 62 8.38 -10.53 1.13
CA VAL A 62 9.26 -9.39 1.48
C VAL A 62 8.43 -8.22 2.02
N CYS A 63 7.33 -7.86 1.35
CA CYS A 63 6.45 -6.79 1.82
C CYS A 63 5.79 -7.13 3.17
N ARG A 64 5.39 -8.40 3.37
CA ARG A 64 4.88 -8.88 4.66
C ARG A 64 5.93 -8.74 5.76
N GLN A 65 7.19 -9.08 5.50
CA GLN A 65 8.25 -8.94 6.49
C GLN A 65 8.47 -7.48 6.90
N TRP A 66 8.51 -6.55 5.94
CA TRP A 66 8.64 -5.12 6.23
C TRP A 66 7.42 -4.56 6.97
N SER A 67 6.20 -4.92 6.55
CA SER A 67 4.99 -4.45 7.20
C SER A 67 4.80 -5.06 8.60
N ALA A 68 5.29 -6.28 8.84
CA ALA A 68 5.20 -6.94 10.14
C ALA A 68 5.89 -6.15 11.27
N GLU A 69 6.96 -5.39 10.97
CA GLU A 69 7.62 -4.50 11.93
C GLU A 69 6.69 -3.41 12.49
N PHE A 70 5.65 -3.06 11.72
CA PHE A 70 4.63 -2.08 12.09
C PHE A 70 3.33 -2.74 12.58
N SER A 71 3.35 -4.05 12.84
CA SER A 71 2.27 -4.73 13.56
C SER A 71 2.29 -4.28 15.01
N ILE A 72 1.69 -3.12 15.28
CA ILE A 72 1.59 -2.58 16.63
C ILE A 72 0.79 -3.58 17.47
N HIS A 73 1.46 -4.21 18.42
CA HIS A 73 0.74 -4.80 19.55
C HIS A 73 0.12 -3.64 20.31
N ALA A 74 -1.21 -3.59 20.40
CA ALA A 74 -1.88 -2.79 21.42
C ALA A 74 -1.05 -2.87 22.70
N SER A 75 -0.64 -1.72 23.27
CA SER A 75 -0.03 -1.79 24.60
C SER A 75 -1.04 -2.52 25.50
N GLY A 76 -0.57 -3.37 26.41
CA GLY A 76 -1.46 -4.02 27.37
C GLY A 76 -2.21 -3.01 28.26
N ASP A 77 -1.85 -1.72 28.15
CA ASP A 77 -2.49 -0.62 28.82
C ASP A 77 -3.76 -0.20 28.08
N VAL A 78 -4.79 0.11 28.86
CA VAL A 78 -6.06 0.66 28.37
C VAL A 78 -6.22 2.11 28.84
N ASP A 79 -6.82 2.95 28.00
CA ASP A 79 -7.18 4.32 28.35
C ASP A 79 -8.34 4.35 29.36
N GLU A 80 -8.76 5.55 29.76
CA GLU A 80 -9.89 5.78 30.67
C GLU A 80 -11.23 5.20 30.18
N LYS A 81 -11.32 4.80 28.90
CA LYS A 81 -12.50 4.17 28.28
C LYS A 81 -12.30 2.66 28.08
N GLY A 82 -11.21 2.09 28.56
CA GLY A 82 -10.91 0.67 28.42
C GLY A 82 -10.37 0.29 27.03
N LEU A 83 -9.93 1.26 26.22
CA LEU A 83 -9.42 1.03 24.86
C LEU A 83 -7.89 0.98 24.86
N PRO A 84 -7.25 0.11 24.06
CA PRO A 84 -5.80 0.00 24.05
C PRO A 84 -5.07 1.31 23.78
N VAL A 85 -4.06 1.61 24.58
CA VAL A 85 -3.23 2.81 24.42
C VAL A 85 -2.15 2.51 23.36
N PRO A 86 -1.83 3.44 22.44
CA PRO A 86 -0.66 3.29 21.57
C PRO A 86 0.63 3.15 22.40
N LEU A 87 1.53 2.24 21.99
CA LEU A 87 2.72 1.79 22.72
C LEU A 87 3.66 2.91 23.19
N ASP A 88 3.75 4.02 22.46
CA ASP A 88 4.51 5.22 22.81
C ASP A 88 4.23 6.33 21.78
N SER A 89 4.61 7.57 22.12
CA SER A 89 4.53 8.73 21.21
C SER A 89 5.51 8.68 20.04
N ASN A 90 6.39 7.67 19.96
CA ASN A 90 7.37 7.46 18.90
C ASN A 90 7.02 6.31 17.96
N SER A 91 6.01 5.48 18.28
CA SER A 91 5.54 4.42 17.40
C SER A 91 5.01 4.99 16.09
N GLU A 92 5.31 4.31 14.99
CA GLU A 92 4.78 4.65 13.68
C GLU A 92 3.65 3.68 13.34
N GLN A 93 2.46 4.19 13.02
CA GLN A 93 1.39 3.41 12.39
C GLN A 93 1.61 3.52 10.89
N LYS A 94 2.13 2.44 10.30
CA LYS A 94 2.24 2.32 8.85
C LYS A 94 1.37 1.16 8.39
N TYR A 95 0.72 1.37 7.24
CA TYR A 95 0.01 0.35 6.51
C TYR A 95 0.56 0.34 5.09
N PHE A 96 0.92 -0.85 4.60
CA PHE A 96 1.60 -1.01 3.33
C PHE A 96 0.60 -1.33 2.22
N ILE A 97 0.84 -0.80 1.03
CA ILE A 97 0.11 -1.18 -0.17
C ILE A 97 1.15 -1.69 -1.15
N LEU A 98 1.13 -2.99 -1.43
CA LEU A 98 1.98 -3.62 -2.43
C LEU A 98 1.26 -3.55 -3.78
N LEU A 99 1.75 -2.71 -4.70
CA LEU A 99 1.28 -2.68 -6.08
C LEU A 99 2.14 -3.62 -6.95
N LEU A 100 1.51 -4.65 -7.49
CA LEU A 100 2.08 -5.58 -8.45
C LEU A 100 1.54 -5.26 -9.85
N ILE A 101 2.45 -5.17 -10.83
CA ILE A 101 2.08 -5.00 -12.24
C ILE A 101 2.63 -6.22 -12.98
N THR A 102 1.75 -6.98 -13.63
CA THR A 102 2.08 -8.23 -14.32
C THR A 102 1.36 -8.31 -15.66
N ASP A 103 1.95 -9.02 -16.61
CA ASP A 103 1.36 -9.26 -17.92
C ASP A 103 0.53 -10.56 -18.00
N GLY A 104 0.46 -11.33 -16.91
CA GLY A 104 -0.45 -12.47 -16.80
C GLY A 104 0.00 -13.55 -15.83
N PHE A 105 -0.13 -14.80 -16.30
CA PHE A 105 -0.01 -16.08 -15.60
C PHE A 105 1.07 -16.14 -14.50
N ILE A 106 0.70 -16.75 -13.38
CA ILE A 106 1.54 -16.99 -12.20
C ILE A 106 1.97 -18.46 -12.17
N ASP A 107 3.28 -18.69 -12.13
CA ASP A 107 3.86 -20.04 -12.08
C ASP A 107 3.78 -20.68 -10.68
N ASP A 108 3.59 -19.89 -9.61
CA ASP A 108 3.59 -20.32 -8.21
C ASP A 108 2.28 -19.98 -7.48
N LEU A 109 1.13 -20.24 -8.14
CA LEU A 109 -0.18 -19.87 -7.61
C LEU A 109 -0.43 -20.36 -6.18
N GLN A 110 -0.10 -21.62 -5.87
CA GLN A 110 -0.36 -22.17 -4.54
C GLN A 110 0.53 -21.53 -3.45
N GLU A 111 1.81 -21.31 -3.75
CA GLU A 111 2.72 -20.62 -2.85
C GLU A 111 2.34 -19.14 -2.66
N THR A 112 1.81 -18.52 -3.71
CA THR A 112 1.24 -17.16 -3.67
C THR A 112 0.02 -17.11 -2.78
N ILE A 113 -0.93 -18.05 -2.92
CA ILE A 113 -2.09 -18.20 -2.02
C ILE A 113 -1.64 -18.38 -0.58
N ASP A 114 -0.68 -19.27 -0.33
CA ASP A 114 -0.19 -19.51 1.02
C ASP A 114 0.47 -18.27 1.65
N GLU A 115 1.12 -17.43 0.85
CA GLU A 115 1.72 -16.18 1.32
C GLU A 115 0.65 -15.08 1.52
N ILE A 116 -0.40 -15.02 0.69
CA ILE A 116 -1.54 -14.11 0.88
C ILE A 116 -2.27 -14.44 2.19
N VAL A 117 -2.56 -15.72 2.43
CA VAL A 117 -3.20 -16.17 3.68
C VAL A 117 -2.38 -15.75 4.90
N GLU A 118 -1.06 -15.90 4.87
CA GLU A 118 -0.20 -15.44 5.97
C GLU A 118 -0.13 -13.90 6.07
N SER A 119 -0.12 -13.21 4.92
CA SER A 119 -0.08 -11.75 4.83
C SER A 119 -1.37 -11.07 5.29
N SER A 120 -2.51 -11.76 5.27
CA SER A 120 -3.79 -11.23 5.77
C SER A 120 -3.73 -10.78 7.24
N LYS A 121 -2.75 -11.28 8.01
CA LYS A 121 -2.46 -10.93 9.40
C LYS A 121 -1.57 -9.68 9.56
N ALA A 122 -0.93 -9.20 8.50
CA ALA A 122 -0.01 -8.05 8.52
C ALA A 122 -0.74 -6.74 8.15
N PRO A 123 -0.18 -5.55 8.48
CA PRO A 123 -0.72 -4.25 8.09
C PRO A 123 -0.39 -3.96 6.62
N MET A 124 -0.94 -4.76 5.71
CA MET A 124 -0.76 -4.58 4.28
C MET A 124 -1.98 -5.01 3.48
N SER A 125 -2.12 -4.39 2.30
CA SER A 125 -2.97 -4.83 1.18
C SER A 125 -2.11 -5.00 -0.07
N ILE A 126 -2.61 -5.77 -1.03
CA ILE A 126 -1.99 -6.12 -2.29
C ILE A 126 -2.93 -5.66 -3.39
N ILE A 127 -2.39 -4.96 -4.38
CA ILE A 127 -3.11 -4.57 -5.58
C ILE A 127 -2.36 -5.21 -6.74
N ILE A 128 -3.07 -5.96 -7.58
CA ILE A 128 -2.52 -6.57 -8.79
C ILE A 128 -3.14 -5.90 -9.99
N VAL A 129 -2.32 -5.30 -10.85
CA VAL A 129 -2.73 -4.69 -12.11
C VAL A 129 -2.24 -5.54 -13.26
N GLY A 130 -3.19 -6.14 -13.98
CA GLY A 130 -2.93 -6.92 -15.20
C GLY A 130 -2.80 -6.01 -16.41
N VAL A 131 -1.69 -6.10 -17.16
CA VAL A 131 -1.47 -5.31 -18.38
C VAL A 131 -1.29 -6.20 -19.60
N GLY A 132 -1.87 -5.81 -20.74
CA GLY A 132 -1.76 -6.62 -21.96
C GLY A 132 -2.83 -7.71 -22.05
N ASP A 133 -2.55 -8.74 -22.85
CA ASP A 133 -3.51 -9.76 -23.31
C ASP A 133 -3.26 -11.16 -22.73
N GLY A 134 -2.56 -11.25 -21.60
CA GLY A 134 -2.30 -12.50 -20.91
C GLY A 134 -3.55 -13.14 -20.28
N ASP A 135 -3.38 -14.37 -19.79
CA ASP A 135 -4.40 -15.08 -19.01
C ASP A 135 -4.37 -14.58 -17.56
N PHE A 136 -5.47 -13.96 -17.13
CA PHE A 136 -5.65 -13.42 -15.78
C PHE A 136 -6.61 -14.25 -14.91
N SER A 137 -7.06 -15.42 -15.37
CA SER A 137 -8.00 -16.27 -14.60
C SER A 137 -7.51 -16.63 -13.19
N GLN A 138 -6.19 -16.73 -13.01
CA GLN A 138 -5.58 -16.96 -11.70
C GLN A 138 -5.65 -15.73 -10.79
N MET A 139 -5.69 -14.52 -11.34
CA MET A 139 -5.81 -13.28 -10.56
C MET A 139 -7.22 -13.15 -9.97
N ASP A 140 -8.23 -13.56 -10.73
CA ASP A 140 -9.62 -13.63 -10.23
C ASP A 140 -9.74 -14.60 -9.04
N VAL A 141 -8.95 -15.67 -9.03
CA VAL A 141 -8.86 -16.58 -7.86
C VAL A 141 -8.21 -15.88 -6.67
N LEU A 142 -7.18 -15.07 -6.88
CA LEU A 142 -6.48 -14.37 -5.81
C LEU A 142 -7.30 -13.23 -5.19
N ASP A 143 -8.19 -12.61 -5.97
CA ASP A 143 -9.08 -11.52 -5.53
C ASP A 143 -10.10 -11.97 -4.48
N SER A 144 -10.32 -13.28 -4.32
CA SER A 144 -11.04 -13.89 -3.20
C SER A 144 -12.51 -13.45 -2.96
N ASP A 145 -13.10 -12.62 -3.83
CA ASP A 145 -14.49 -12.17 -3.76
C ASP A 145 -15.51 -13.33 -3.68
N ASP A 146 -15.26 -14.40 -4.44
CA ASP A 146 -16.16 -15.54 -4.55
C ASP A 146 -15.84 -16.69 -3.57
N ALA A 147 -14.59 -16.77 -3.09
CA ALA A 147 -14.13 -17.89 -2.28
C ALA A 147 -12.97 -17.51 -1.37
N VAL A 148 -13.10 -17.84 -0.08
CA VAL A 148 -12.04 -17.62 0.92
C VAL A 148 -10.79 -18.44 0.58
N LEU A 149 -9.64 -17.78 0.47
CA LEU A 149 -8.36 -18.44 0.30
C LEU A 149 -7.97 -19.26 1.53
N VAL A 150 -7.46 -20.48 1.29
CA VAL A 150 -7.03 -21.43 2.32
C VAL A 150 -5.61 -21.87 2.04
N SER A 151 -4.75 -21.83 3.06
CA SER A 151 -3.37 -22.29 2.91
C SER A 151 -3.32 -23.81 2.80
N SER A 152 -2.57 -24.30 1.81
CA SER A 152 -2.23 -25.70 1.65
C SER A 152 -1.30 -26.24 2.75
N ARG A 153 -0.61 -25.35 3.48
CA ARG A 153 0.39 -25.71 4.50
C ARG A 153 -0.24 -26.29 5.76
N ASP A 154 -1.35 -25.71 6.20
CA ASP A 154 -1.97 -26.02 7.49
C ASP A 154 -3.50 -25.97 7.49
N GLY A 155 -4.13 -25.62 6.36
CA GLY A 155 -5.59 -25.49 6.24
C GLY A 155 -6.15 -24.20 6.82
N THR A 156 -5.31 -23.23 7.20
CA THR A 156 -5.76 -21.94 7.73
C THR A 156 -6.39 -21.09 6.62
N SER A 157 -7.55 -20.49 6.89
CA SER A 157 -8.18 -19.50 6.00
C SER A 157 -7.59 -18.11 6.21
N MET A 158 -7.63 -17.25 5.17
CA MET A 158 -7.21 -15.85 5.31
C MET A 158 -8.02 -15.11 6.39
N ASP A 159 -7.34 -14.23 7.14
CA ASP A 159 -7.90 -13.48 8.26
C ASP A 159 -8.76 -12.29 7.81
N ARG A 160 -8.47 -11.79 6.61
CA ARG A 160 -9.04 -10.63 5.93
C ARG A 160 -8.84 -10.79 4.44
N ASP A 161 -9.73 -10.18 3.67
CA ASP A 161 -9.51 -9.98 2.25
C ASP A 161 -8.44 -8.90 2.07
N ILE A 162 -7.41 -9.12 1.28
CA ILE A 162 -6.31 -8.15 1.16
C ILE A 162 -5.85 -7.95 -0.27
N VAL A 163 -6.48 -8.60 -1.25
CA VAL A 163 -6.09 -8.53 -2.65
C VAL A 163 -7.15 -7.72 -3.40
N GLN A 164 -6.70 -6.85 -4.31
CA GLN A 164 -7.53 -6.26 -5.34
C GLN A 164 -6.91 -6.56 -6.69
N PHE A 165 -7.63 -7.21 -7.60
CA PHE A 165 -7.22 -7.35 -8.98
C PHE A 165 -7.89 -6.30 -9.89
N VAL A 166 -7.11 -5.73 -10.83
CA VAL A 166 -7.61 -4.81 -11.85
C VAL A 166 -7.00 -5.14 -13.22
N PRO A 167 -7.79 -5.59 -14.21
CA PRO A 167 -7.35 -5.69 -15.59
C PRO A 167 -7.28 -4.30 -16.23
N PHE A 168 -6.07 -3.75 -16.38
CA PHE A 168 -5.84 -2.38 -16.88
C PHE A 168 -6.47 -2.12 -18.25
N ASP A 169 -6.50 -3.15 -19.10
CA ASP A 169 -7.02 -3.09 -20.45
C ASP A 169 -8.51 -2.68 -20.50
N GLU A 170 -9.30 -2.99 -19.46
CA GLU A 170 -10.70 -2.58 -19.33
C GLU A 170 -10.88 -1.07 -19.07
N PHE A 171 -9.80 -0.38 -18.73
CA PHE A 171 -9.78 1.05 -18.42
C PHE A 171 -9.13 1.88 -19.52
N LYS A 172 -8.71 1.27 -20.63
CA LYS A 172 -8.26 1.98 -21.82
C LYS A 172 -9.37 2.90 -22.34
N GLY A 173 -9.09 4.20 -22.41
CA GLY A 173 -10.05 5.21 -22.85
C GLY A 173 -11.04 5.68 -21.77
N LYS A 174 -11.01 5.10 -20.56
CA LYS A 174 -11.70 5.63 -19.38
C LYS A 174 -10.87 6.73 -18.71
N SER A 175 -11.47 7.44 -17.75
CA SER A 175 -10.75 8.44 -16.99
C SER A 175 -9.79 7.81 -15.97
N ASN A 176 -8.68 8.50 -15.66
CA ASN A 176 -7.78 8.07 -14.58
C ASN A 176 -8.49 7.94 -13.22
N ARG A 177 -9.59 8.67 -13.02
CA ARG A 177 -10.41 8.58 -11.81
C ARG A 177 -11.10 7.22 -11.70
N GLU A 178 -11.64 6.70 -12.80
CA GLU A 178 -12.29 5.38 -12.81
C GLU A 178 -11.28 4.27 -12.50
N LEU A 179 -10.09 4.33 -13.11
CA LEU A 179 -9.00 3.40 -12.79
C LEU A 179 -8.61 3.48 -11.31
N ALA A 180 -8.44 4.69 -10.77
CA ALA A 180 -8.07 4.89 -9.37
C ALA A 180 -9.13 4.38 -8.39
N ILE A 181 -10.42 4.52 -8.72
CA ILE A 181 -11.52 3.97 -7.91
C ILE A 181 -11.42 2.44 -7.88
N ALA A 182 -11.34 1.78 -9.04
CA ALA A 182 -11.25 0.32 -9.11
C ALA A 182 -9.98 -0.22 -8.44
N THR A 183 -8.85 0.49 -8.59
CA THR A 183 -7.56 0.09 -8.00
C THR A 183 -7.55 0.19 -6.47
N LEU A 184 -8.36 1.08 -5.89
CA LEU A 184 -8.37 1.34 -4.45
C LEU A 184 -9.66 0.88 -3.77
N GLU A 185 -10.51 0.10 -4.42
CA GLU A 185 -11.85 -0.25 -3.95
C GLU A 185 -11.83 -0.95 -2.58
N GLU A 186 -11.01 -2.00 -2.45
CA GLU A 186 -10.81 -2.80 -1.24
C GLU A 186 -10.05 -2.07 -0.11
N VAL A 187 -9.07 -1.24 -0.48
CA VAL A 187 -8.01 -0.79 0.45
C VAL A 187 -8.54 -0.01 1.67
N PRO A 188 -9.42 1.01 1.52
CA PRO A 188 -9.93 1.77 2.67
C PRO A 188 -10.65 0.89 3.70
N ARG A 189 -11.46 -0.06 3.23
CA ARG A 189 -12.17 -1.02 4.08
C ARG A 189 -11.17 -1.87 4.86
N GLU A 190 -10.13 -2.34 4.20
CA GLU A 190 -9.15 -3.24 4.80
C GLU A 190 -8.19 -2.60 5.78
N VAL A 191 -7.83 -1.35 5.55
CA VAL A 191 -7.10 -0.54 6.55
C VAL A 191 -7.91 -0.47 7.85
N VAL A 192 -9.21 -0.15 7.75
CA VAL A 192 -10.10 -0.04 8.92
C VAL A 192 -10.26 -1.40 9.60
N ASN A 193 -10.53 -2.46 8.84
CA ASN A 193 -10.70 -3.82 9.36
C ASN A 193 -9.46 -4.28 10.13
N TYR A 194 -8.26 -4.04 9.59
CA TYR A 194 -7.00 -4.41 10.23
C TYR A 194 -6.85 -3.80 11.62
N PHE A 195 -7.00 -2.47 11.72
CA PHE A 195 -6.78 -1.74 12.97
C PHE A 195 -7.89 -1.98 13.98
N GLN A 196 -9.16 -2.02 13.54
CA GLN A 196 -10.30 -2.30 14.42
C GLN A 196 -10.23 -3.69 15.05
N LYS A 197 -9.91 -4.73 14.25
CA LYS A 197 -9.79 -6.10 14.75
C LYS A 197 -8.69 -6.26 15.80
N ARG A 198 -7.69 -5.38 15.78
CA ARG A 198 -6.57 -5.35 16.73
C ARG A 198 -6.77 -4.34 17.88
N GLY A 199 -7.90 -3.63 17.92
CA GLY A 199 -8.17 -2.60 18.93
C GLY A 199 -7.20 -1.43 18.88
N ILE A 200 -6.53 -1.18 17.75
CA ILE A 200 -5.56 -0.11 17.58
C ILE A 200 -6.32 1.16 17.18
N GLN A 201 -6.20 2.22 17.98
CA GLN A 201 -6.76 3.52 17.63
C GLN A 201 -5.80 4.32 16.73
N PRO A 202 -6.32 5.17 15.83
CA PRO A 202 -5.51 6.11 15.07
C PRO A 202 -4.68 7.00 15.97
N MET A 203 -3.40 7.17 15.66
CA MET A 203 -2.56 8.16 16.34
C MET A 203 -3.10 9.57 16.15
N LYS A 204 -2.81 10.44 17.13
CA LYS A 204 -3.06 11.88 16.99
C LYS A 204 -2.28 12.40 15.77
N PRO A 205 -2.87 13.28 14.94
CA PRO A 205 -2.15 13.92 13.85
C PRO A 205 -0.84 14.51 14.37
N LYS A 206 0.28 14.18 13.72
CA LYS A 206 1.54 14.89 13.97
C LYS A 206 1.26 16.36 13.64
N ALA A 207 1.60 17.28 14.54
CA ALA A 207 1.51 18.70 14.24
C ALA A 207 2.34 18.93 12.97
N ASP A 208 1.70 19.35 11.89
CA ASP A 208 2.33 19.47 10.58
C ASP A 208 3.67 20.19 10.69
N HIS A 209 4.66 19.70 9.92
CA HIS A 209 5.84 20.50 9.57
C HIS A 209 5.32 21.84 9.04
N GLN A 210 5.40 22.88 9.88
CA GLN A 210 5.12 24.24 9.47
C GLN A 210 5.91 24.49 8.19
N VAL A 211 5.20 24.72 7.10
CA VAL A 211 5.74 25.33 5.90
C VAL A 211 6.41 26.63 6.37
N MET A 212 7.74 26.62 6.46
CA MET A 212 8.57 27.78 6.79
C MET A 212 8.50 28.76 5.62
N GLY A 213 7.40 29.51 5.57
CA GLY A 213 7.18 30.62 4.64
C GLY A 213 6.80 31.86 5.44
N GLY A 214 7.78 32.54 6.00
CA GLY A 214 7.57 33.77 6.78
C GLY A 214 8.74 34.72 6.67
N HIS A 215 8.79 35.47 5.57
CA HIS A 215 9.65 36.65 5.46
C HIS A 215 9.30 37.66 6.57
N HIS A 216 10.35 38.20 7.18
CA HIS A 216 10.32 39.34 8.09
C HIS A 216 9.51 40.51 7.54
N HIS A 217 8.60 41.08 8.34
CA HIS A 217 8.55 42.52 8.57
C HIS A 217 7.90 42.82 9.93
N SER A 218 8.66 43.53 10.76
CA SER A 218 8.26 44.11 12.04
C SER A 218 7.48 45.41 11.81
N ALA A 219 6.40 45.65 12.56
CA ALA A 219 6.33 46.74 13.55
C ALA A 219 4.90 47.06 14.04
N ALA A 220 4.86 47.38 15.33
CA ALA A 220 3.92 48.28 16.03
C ALA A 220 2.51 47.77 16.36
N GLY A 221 2.22 47.77 17.66
CA GLY A 221 1.05 47.16 18.27
C GLY A 221 -0.20 48.04 18.33
N PHE A 222 -1.31 47.42 18.67
CA PHE A 222 -2.43 48.06 19.34
C PHE A 222 -3.30 47.05 20.08
N ARG A 223 -3.98 47.56 21.10
CA ARG A 223 -4.50 46.95 22.32
C ARG A 223 -5.84 46.22 22.12
N VAL A 224 -6.05 45.16 22.92
CA VAL A 224 -7.26 44.33 22.98
C VAL A 224 -8.45 45.10 23.56
N THR A 225 -9.60 45.08 22.88
CA THR A 225 -10.93 45.23 23.49
C THR A 225 -11.94 44.24 22.90
N LYS A 226 -12.69 43.57 23.78
CA LYS A 226 -13.74 42.59 23.47
C LYS A 226 -14.92 43.22 22.70
N ALA A 227 -15.40 42.53 21.66
CA ALA A 227 -16.79 42.63 21.17
C ALA A 227 -17.17 41.34 20.41
N SER A 228 -18.30 40.73 20.79
CA SER A 228 -18.99 39.66 20.04
C SER A 228 -19.93 40.26 18.95
N PRO A 229 -20.69 39.46 18.19
CA PRO A 229 -20.28 38.53 17.15
C PRO A 229 -20.87 38.95 15.77
N LYS A 230 -20.15 38.76 14.65
CA LYS A 230 -20.77 38.82 13.30
C LYS A 230 -20.20 37.76 12.34
N LYS A 231 -21.12 37.34 11.48
CA LYS A 231 -21.19 36.14 10.64
C LYS A 231 -20.18 36.05 9.48
N HIS A 232 -19.95 34.78 9.11
CA HIS A 232 -19.59 34.20 7.80
C HIS A 232 -18.15 34.33 7.29
N ARG A 233 -17.45 33.19 7.25
CA ARG A 233 -17.11 32.44 6.02
C ARG A 233 -16.46 31.10 6.40
N GLY A 234 -16.99 30.02 5.86
CA GLY A 234 -16.51 28.65 6.06
C GLY A 234 -17.31 27.74 5.14
N GLY A 235 -17.12 27.92 3.83
CA GLY A 235 -17.68 27.07 2.80
C GLY A 235 -16.53 26.36 2.11
N TYR A 236 -16.44 25.04 2.31
CA TYR A 236 -16.18 24.00 1.30
C TYR A 236 -16.01 22.65 2.01
N GLU A 237 -15.41 22.62 3.20
CA GLU A 237 -15.04 21.36 3.89
C GLU A 237 -16.22 20.73 4.65
N ASP A 238 -17.06 21.53 5.31
CA ASP A 238 -18.26 21.02 6.01
C ASP A 238 -19.30 20.43 5.04
N GLN A 239 -19.33 20.89 3.79
CA GLN A 239 -20.25 20.39 2.76
C GLN A 239 -19.86 18.98 2.30
N VAL A 240 -18.56 18.68 2.23
CA VAL A 240 -18.03 17.38 1.79
C VAL A 240 -18.25 16.32 2.85
N ILE A 241 -18.00 16.65 4.12
CA ILE A 241 -18.22 15.72 5.25
C ILE A 241 -19.72 15.47 5.44
N HIS A 242 -20.56 16.49 5.30
CA HIS A 242 -22.01 16.30 5.40
C HIS A 242 -22.56 15.44 4.26
N ASN A 243 -22.06 15.61 3.04
CA ASN A 243 -22.49 14.80 1.88
C ASN A 243 -22.04 13.33 2.00
N ALA A 244 -20.81 13.07 2.46
CA ALA A 244 -20.31 11.69 2.64
C ALA A 244 -21.10 10.92 3.73
N VAL A 245 -21.52 11.62 4.80
CA VAL A 245 -22.33 11.01 5.87
C VAL A 245 -23.77 10.73 5.41
N GLU A 246 -24.34 11.55 4.54
CA GLU A 246 -25.69 11.33 4.01
C GLU A 246 -25.73 10.26 2.90
N GLU A 247 -24.69 10.15 2.06
CA GLU A 247 -24.57 9.05 1.09
C GLU A 247 -24.42 7.68 1.76
N HIS A 248 -23.71 7.61 2.90
CA HIS A 248 -23.60 6.38 3.69
C HIS A 248 -24.93 5.96 4.33
N LYS A 249 -25.78 6.92 4.73
CA LYS A 249 -27.13 6.63 5.24
C LYS A 249 -28.11 6.19 4.15
N GLN A 250 -27.97 6.71 2.92
CA GLN A 250 -28.80 6.26 1.79
C GLN A 250 -28.45 4.84 1.33
N MET A 251 -27.18 4.41 1.40
CA MET A 251 -26.79 3.03 1.06
C MET A 251 -27.26 1.98 2.07
N GLN A 252 -27.48 2.36 3.34
CA GLN A 252 -28.04 1.46 4.36
C GLN A 252 -29.57 1.29 4.23
N ALA A 253 -30.26 2.13 3.45
CA ALA A 253 -31.71 2.11 3.30
C ALA A 253 -32.22 1.23 2.14
N PHE A 254 -31.33 0.63 1.33
CA PHE A 254 -31.70 -0.15 0.14
C PHE A 254 -31.47 -1.67 0.25
N LYS A 255 -31.26 -2.20 1.46
CA LYS A 255 -31.32 -3.65 1.73
C LYS A 255 -32.63 -4.00 2.45
N VAL A 256 -33.69 -4.19 1.66
CA VAL A 256 -34.82 -5.09 1.95
C VAL A 256 -34.95 -6.03 0.76
#